data_AF-K1SD05-F1
#
_entry.id   AF-K1SD05-F1
#
_cell.length_a   1.000
_cell.length_b   1.000
_cell.length_c   1.000
_cell.angle_alpha   90.00
_cell.angle_beta   90.00
_cell.angle_gamma   90.00
#
_symmetry.space_group_name_H-M   'P 1'
#
loop_
_entity.id
_entity.type
_entity.pdbx_description
1 polymer ?
#
loop_
_entity_poly.entity_id
_entity_poly.type
_entity_poly.pdbx_seq_one_letter_code
_entity_poly.pdbx_strand_id
1 'polypeptide(L)' 'ATGGIVQGMSGSPILQDGRLIGAVTHVLLADPAKGYGVSIDDMLAASAAQDKAA' A
#
# COMPACT_ATOMS: atom_id res chain seq x y z
N ALA A 1 15.29 -1.48 15.03
CA ALA A 1 14.51 -1.72 13.80
C ALA A 1 13.28 -2.53 14.17
N THR A 2 12.11 -2.24 13.58
CA THR A 2 10.81 -2.82 13.97
C THR A 2 10.60 -4.28 13.55
N GLY A 3 11.48 -4.84 12.73
CA GLY A 3 11.47 -6.27 12.37
C GLY A 3 10.41 -6.69 11.34
N GLY A 4 9.65 -5.75 10.78
CA GLY A 4 8.60 -6.02 9.81
C GLY A 4 7.57 -4.91 9.71
N ILE A 5 6.38 -5.26 9.23
CA ILE A 5 5.24 -4.35 9.09
C ILE A 5 4.55 -4.19 10.44
N VAL A 6 4.41 -2.94 10.88
CA VAL A 6 3.77 -2.59 12.15
C VAL A 6 2.48 -1.80 11.93
N GLN A 7 1.68 -1.70 12.99
CA GLN A 7 0.50 -0.84 12.98
C GLN A 7 0.87 0.61 12.70
N GLY A 8 -0.02 1.31 12.02
CA GLY A 8 0.20 2.69 11.58
C GLY A 8 0.91 2.82 10.23
N MET A 9 1.41 1.72 9.64
CA MET A 9 2.03 1.78 8.31
C MET A 9 1.04 1.66 7.14
N SER A 10 -0.27 1.54 7.40
CA SER A 10 -1.29 1.61 6.35
C SER A 10 -1.16 2.94 5.59
N GLY A 11 -1.12 2.87 4.26
CA GLY A 11 -0.89 4.02 3.38
C GLY A 11 0.59 4.36 3.14
N SER A 12 1.54 3.65 3.77
CA SER A 12 2.96 3.87 3.51
C SER A 12 3.32 3.52 2.07
N PRO A 13 4.11 4.34 1.36
CA PRO A 13 4.46 4.10 -0.04
C PRO A 13 5.39 2.88 -0.18
N ILE A 14 5.13 2.06 -1.19
CA ILE A 14 6.00 0.97 -1.61
C ILE A 14 6.83 1.47 -2.80
N LEU A 15 8.15 1.46 -2.63
CA LEU A 15 9.09 1.89 -3.65
C LEU A 15 9.84 0.69 -4.25
N GLN A 16 9.93 0.65 -5.57
CA GLN A 16 10.81 -0.25 -6.30
C GLN A 16 11.58 0.55 -7.35
N ASP A 17 12.90 0.41 -7.38
CA ASP A 17 13.79 1.15 -8.28
C ASP A 17 13.60 2.68 -8.21
N GLY A 18 13.33 3.20 -7.01
CA GLY A 18 13.08 4.63 -6.77
C GLY A 18 11.71 5.12 -7.29
N ARG A 19 10.83 4.23 -7.74
CA ARG A 19 9.50 4.55 -8.24
C ARG A 19 8.41 4.07 -7.27
N LEU A 20 7.36 4.86 -7.13
CA LEU A 20 6.16 4.46 -6.39
C LEU A 20 5.39 3.41 -7.17
N ILE A 21 5.17 2.25 -6.55
CA ILE A 21 4.44 1.13 -7.18
C ILE A 21 3.16 0.75 -6.44
N GLY A 22 2.89 1.36 -5.28
CA GLY A 22 1.71 1.06 -4.48
C GLY A 22 1.83 1.56 -3.05
N ALA A 23 0.94 1.09 -2.18
CA ALA A 23 0.94 1.41 -0.77
C ALA A 23 0.63 0.18 0.10
N VAL A 24 1.20 0.13 1.30
CA VAL A 24 0.91 -0.91 2.30
C VAL A 24 -0.54 -0.77 2.77
N THR A 25 -1.26 -1.88 2.83
CA THR A 25 -2.63 -1.89 3.37
C THR A 25 -2.70 -2.63 4.70
N HIS A 26 -2.22 -3.88 4.75
CA HIS A 26 -2.34 -4.72 5.93
C HIS A 26 -1.11 -5.62 6.10
N VAL A 27 -0.83 -6.03 7.33
CA VAL A 27 0.19 -7.02 7.67
C VAL A 27 -0.39 -8.43 7.67
N LEU A 28 0.40 -9.44 7.30
CA LEU A 28 0.02 -10.84 7.48
C LEU A 28 0.23 -11.23 8.96
N LEU A 29 -0.83 -11.54 9.69
CA LEU A 29 -0.76 -11.80 11.15
C LEU A 29 0.20 -12.94 11.52
N ALA A 30 0.27 -13.97 10.68
CA ALA A 30 1.14 -15.12 10.93
C ALA A 30 2.63 -14.81 10.68
N ASP A 31 2.95 -13.75 9.94
CA ASP A 31 4.32 -13.38 9.56
C ASP A 31 4.41 -11.87 9.29
N PRO A 32 4.82 -11.06 10.30
CA PRO A 32 4.95 -9.61 10.16
C PRO A 32 5.97 -9.15 9.11
N ALA A 33 6.84 -10.02 8.61
CA ALA A 33 7.74 -9.69 7.50
C ALA A 33 6.98 -9.64 6.15
N LYS A 34 5.75 -10.15 6.10
CA LYS A 34 4.88 -10.15 4.93
C LYS A 34 3.65 -9.29 5.16
N GLY A 35 3.12 -8.75 4.06
CA GLY A 35 1.89 -7.99 4.08
C GLY A 35 1.30 -7.85 2.70
N TYR A 36 0.25 -7.04 2.66
CA TYR A 36 -0.53 -6.75 1.49
C TYR A 36 -0.32 -5.31 1.08
N GLY A 37 -0.27 -5.08 -0.21
CA GLY A 37 -0.25 -3.75 -0.80
C GLY A 37 -1.37 -3.61 -1.83
N VAL A 38 -1.76 -2.37 -2.09
CA VAL A 38 -2.57 -2.01 -3.26
C VAL A 38 -1.64 -1.48 -4.35
N SER A 39 -1.88 -1.87 -5.60
CA SER A 39 -1.07 -1.42 -6.73
C SER A 39 -1.35 0.04 -7.04
N ILE A 40 -0.37 0.75 -7.60
CA ILE A 40 -0.58 2.13 -8.05
C ILE A 40 -1.65 2.24 -9.14
N ASP A 41 -1.81 1.21 -9.98
CA ASP A 41 -2.84 1.15 -11.01
C ASP A 41 -4.26 1.14 -10.40
N ASP A 42 -4.47 0.31 -9.38
CA ASP A 42 -5.76 0.24 -8.67
C ASP A 42 -6.08 1.57 -7.95
N MET A 43 -5.05 2.21 -7.37
CA MET A 43 -5.20 3.52 -6.72
C MET A 43 -5.63 4.61 -7.72
N LEU A 44 -5.02 4.62 -8.91
CA LEU A 44 -5.35 5.57 -9.97
C LEU A 44 -6.75 5.31 -10.55
N ALA A 45 -7.11 4.04 -10.77
CA ALA A 45 -8.43 3.66 -11.24
C ALA A 45 -9.53 4.09 -10.25
N ALA A 46 -9.29 3.87 -8.95
CA ALA A 46 -10.21 4.32 -7.89
C ALA A 46 -10.35 5.85 -7.87
N SER A 47 -9.24 6.60 -7.95
CA SER A 47 -9.26 8.07 -8.01
C SER A 47 -10.05 8.58 -9.21
N ALA A 48 -9.81 8.02 -10.40
CA ALA A 48 -10.51 8.45 -11.62
C ALA A 48 -12.02 8.12 -11.59
N ALA A 49 -12.42 7.07 -10.87
CA ALA A 49 -13.82 6.77 -10.62
C ALA A 49 -14.46 7.74 -9.62
N GLN A 50 -13.68 8.20 -8.63
CA GLN A 50 -14.13 9.16 -7.61
C GLN A 50 -14.33 10.57 -8.19
N ASP A 51 -13.52 10.98 -9.16
CA ASP A 51 -13.65 12.30 -9.83
C ASP A 51 -14.93 12.43 -10.67
N LYS A 52 -15.54 11.32 -11.11
CA LYS A 52 -16.82 11.31 -11.86
C LYS A 52 -18.05 11.38 -10.96
N ALA A 53 -17.89 11.18 -9.65
CA ALA A 53 -18.99 11.16 -8.69
C ALA A 53 -19.11 12.48 -7.89
N ALA A 54 -18.22 13.44 -8.13
CA ALA A 54 -18.23 14.79 -7.55
C ALA A 54 -18.75 15.81 -8.58
#